data_AF-A0AAW0FR53-F1
#
_entry.id   AF-A0AAW0FR53-F1
#
_cell.length_a   1.000
_cell.length_b   1.000
_cell.length_c   1.000
_cell.angle_alpha   90.00
_cell.angle_beta   90.00
_cell.angle_gamma   90.00
#
_symmetry.space_group_name_H-M   'P 1'
#
loop_
_entity.id
_entity.type
_entity.pdbx_description
1 polymer ?
#
loop_
_entity_poly.entity_id
_entity_poly.type
_entity_poly.pdbx_seq_one_letter_code
_entity_poly.pdbx_strand_id
1 'polypeptide(L)'
;MTVSDLENRHKTIFEKIHCLYARNKNNVLSKRTFKKEYSLEAIIKLVNELEVDEQDGLLFRVNNEESIVWEMELKSQDAFVGVITDNDMGEYLEVWFIRLILENSKIFLSPVVRDDVEDFKELIATTFEESLKYSTIGEKWNEGGKDLFKENVGFFVSRNLPIEAVLPAFPCKSSNKDKVAGWKPDKGEELSLKKIISFAQSIKKVYEPGIVVWIVSDGHVFSDCINVDDNVVDEYGEELKKLYTANKPHDLDCIKFAALKDIFKSNTLETVERFLHGFEILYHLNTKIDRTTEIYRKLLIKTCDVESRKLQNDIKTPNHPRLKLYRGFMKFMETDLNNTGLVQQVSRKKFKKIVSQVAFEMIKRNDAYSNLVELFFPFHVRFSIHAHNNSDIDKNNVLVVKKMDDYLHIPTPWHNSVLQVEGIEGYIIDQAGSIRNLIASSGLQGSWSEAESCYQLSNTAVNRL
;
A
#
# COMPACT_ATOMS: atom_id res chain seq x y z
N MET A 1 20.00 -20.61 -15.34
CA MET A 1 18.79 -21.44 -15.39
C MET A 1 18.65 -21.98 -16.81
N THR A 2 18.37 -23.27 -16.97
CA THR A 2 17.77 -23.78 -18.20
C THR A 2 16.29 -23.40 -18.19
N VAL A 3 15.69 -23.22 -19.36
CA VAL A 3 14.27 -22.87 -19.55
C VAL A 3 13.33 -23.85 -18.81
N SER A 4 13.76 -25.10 -18.65
CA SER A 4 13.05 -26.18 -17.95
C SER A 4 12.77 -25.93 -16.46
N ASP A 5 13.60 -25.17 -15.76
CA ASP A 5 13.41 -24.92 -14.32
C ASP A 5 12.36 -23.83 -14.03
N LEU A 6 12.06 -22.98 -15.03
CA LEU A 6 11.01 -21.97 -14.97
C LEU A 6 9.61 -22.56 -15.20
N GLU A 7 9.52 -23.70 -15.89
CA GLU A 7 8.25 -24.35 -16.26
C GLU A 7 7.62 -25.19 -15.15
N ASN A 8 8.39 -25.59 -14.13
CA ASN A 8 7.95 -26.55 -13.10
C ASN A 8 7.49 -25.91 -11.77
N ARG A 9 7.08 -24.63 -11.80
CA ARG A 9 6.59 -23.93 -10.60
C ARG A 9 5.07 -23.78 -10.63
N HIS A 10 4.42 -24.02 -9.49
CA HIS A 10 3.03 -23.63 -9.30
C HIS A 10 2.96 -22.10 -9.22
N LYS A 11 2.26 -21.47 -10.15
CA LYS A 11 1.91 -20.05 -10.13
C LYS A 11 1.06 -19.75 -8.90
N THR A 12 1.25 -18.59 -8.27
CA THR A 12 0.28 -18.12 -7.26
C THR A 12 -1.02 -17.67 -7.89
N ILE A 13 -2.07 -17.52 -7.09
CA ILE A 13 -3.38 -17.09 -7.60
C ILE A 13 -3.29 -15.75 -8.31
N PHE A 14 -2.53 -14.79 -7.77
CA PHE A 14 -2.26 -13.52 -8.45
C PHE A 14 -1.66 -13.69 -9.85
N GLU A 15 -0.72 -14.63 -10.01
CA GLU A 15 -0.06 -14.88 -11.29
C GLU A 15 -0.98 -15.54 -12.33
N LYS A 16 -2.04 -16.20 -11.87
CA LYS A 16 -3.06 -16.84 -12.70
C LYS A 16 -4.22 -15.90 -13.07
N ILE A 17 -4.30 -14.69 -12.51
CA ILE A 17 -5.36 -13.72 -12.82
C ILE A 17 -4.98 -12.91 -14.07
N HIS A 18 -5.82 -12.97 -15.10
CA HIS A 18 -5.61 -12.25 -16.35
C HIS A 18 -6.17 -10.83 -16.33
N CYS A 19 -7.44 -10.70 -15.99
CA CYS A 19 -8.15 -9.41 -15.96
C CYS A 19 -9.33 -9.44 -14.98
N LEU A 20 -9.70 -8.25 -14.51
CA LEU A 20 -10.90 -7.97 -13.72
C LEU A 20 -11.82 -7.06 -14.53
N TYR A 21 -13.13 -7.26 -14.49
CA TYR A 21 -14.08 -6.43 -15.21
C TYR A 21 -15.44 -6.32 -14.51
N ALA A 22 -16.18 -5.25 -14.84
CA ALA A 22 -17.61 -5.16 -14.58
C ALA A 22 -18.36 -5.06 -15.91
N ARG A 23 -19.57 -5.62 -15.98
CA ARG A 23 -20.41 -5.55 -17.18
C ARG A 23 -21.89 -5.49 -16.82
N ASN A 24 -22.71 -5.02 -17.75
CA ASN A 24 -24.12 -5.37 -17.78
C ASN A 24 -24.35 -6.54 -18.75
N LYS A 25 -25.60 -6.79 -19.17
CA LYS A 25 -25.92 -7.88 -20.10
C LYS A 25 -25.22 -7.78 -21.45
N ASN A 26 -24.97 -6.57 -21.94
CA ASN A 26 -24.53 -6.33 -23.32
C ASN A 26 -23.13 -5.73 -23.43
N ASN A 27 -22.67 -5.02 -22.40
CA ASN A 27 -21.47 -4.19 -22.47
C ASN A 27 -20.60 -4.34 -21.22
N VAL A 28 -19.28 -4.34 -21.44
CA VAL A 28 -18.29 -4.17 -20.37
C VAL A 28 -18.26 -2.69 -19.95
N LEU A 29 -18.38 -2.44 -18.64
CA LEU A 29 -18.46 -1.11 -18.02
C LEU A 29 -17.09 -0.61 -17.56
N SER A 30 -16.25 -1.53 -17.07
CA SER A 30 -14.88 -1.28 -16.62
C SER A 30 -14.05 -2.55 -16.81
N LYS A 31 -12.75 -2.39 -17.04
CA LYS A 31 -11.81 -3.51 -17.21
C LYS A 31 -10.41 -3.09 -16.74
N ARG A 32 -9.76 -3.96 -15.98
CA ARG A 32 -8.34 -3.88 -15.63
C ARG A 32 -7.63 -5.14 -16.06
N THR A 33 -6.60 -5.00 -16.89
CA THR A 33 -5.75 -6.11 -17.34
C THR A 33 -4.51 -6.23 -16.44
N PHE A 34 -4.09 -7.47 -16.17
CA PHE A 34 -2.90 -7.79 -15.39
C PHE A 34 -1.88 -8.61 -16.18
N LYS A 35 -2.31 -9.74 -16.79
CA LYS A 35 -1.40 -10.69 -17.46
C LYS A 35 -1.71 -10.91 -18.93
N LYS A 36 -3.00 -10.99 -19.29
CA LYS A 36 -3.44 -11.25 -20.66
C LYS A 36 -4.56 -10.27 -21.02
N GLU A 37 -4.40 -9.60 -22.16
CA GLU A 37 -5.35 -8.62 -22.67
C GLU A 37 -6.53 -9.32 -23.34
N TYR A 38 -7.74 -8.86 -23.04
CA TYR A 38 -8.98 -9.31 -23.67
C TYR A 38 -9.74 -8.09 -24.21
N SER A 39 -10.16 -8.12 -25.48
CA SER A 39 -11.03 -7.06 -26.01
C SER A 39 -12.39 -7.07 -25.29
N LEU A 40 -13.11 -5.95 -25.32
CA LEU A 40 -14.42 -5.88 -24.66
C LEU A 40 -15.41 -6.86 -25.31
N GLU A 41 -15.36 -7.00 -26.64
CA GLU A 41 -16.17 -7.96 -27.39
C GLU A 41 -15.79 -9.41 -27.05
N ALA A 42 -14.49 -9.68 -26.87
CA ALA A 42 -14.03 -11.01 -26.48
C ALA A 42 -14.59 -11.44 -25.12
N ILE A 43 -14.64 -10.52 -24.14
CA ILE A 43 -15.24 -10.80 -22.83
C ILE A 43 -16.74 -11.11 -22.97
N ILE A 44 -17.50 -10.30 -23.72
CA ILE A 44 -18.94 -10.53 -23.94
C ILE A 44 -19.18 -11.86 -24.67
N LYS A 45 -18.34 -12.18 -25.65
CA LYS A 45 -18.41 -13.45 -26.37
C LYS A 45 -18.21 -14.65 -25.44
N LEU A 46 -17.15 -14.63 -24.63
CA LEU A 46 -16.86 -15.70 -23.66
C LEU A 46 -18.03 -15.93 -22.70
N VAL A 47 -18.66 -14.85 -22.25
CA VAL A 47 -19.76 -14.94 -21.28
C VAL A 47 -21.06 -15.44 -21.90
N ASN A 48 -21.34 -15.11 -23.16
CA ASN A 48 -22.61 -15.45 -23.82
C ASN A 48 -22.59 -16.79 -24.54
N GLU A 49 -21.43 -17.25 -25.01
CA GLU A 49 -21.34 -18.46 -25.85
C GLU A 49 -20.93 -19.72 -25.08
N LEU A 50 -20.31 -19.56 -23.90
CA LEU A 50 -19.87 -20.70 -23.09
C LEU A 50 -20.96 -21.18 -22.13
N GLU A 51 -20.97 -22.49 -21.88
CA GLU A 51 -21.83 -23.11 -20.88
C GLU A 51 -21.50 -22.57 -19.48
N VAL A 52 -22.54 -22.32 -18.69
CA VAL A 52 -22.44 -21.72 -17.37
C VAL A 52 -22.69 -22.78 -16.30
N ASP A 53 -21.75 -22.86 -15.37
CA ASP A 53 -21.83 -23.67 -14.15
C ASP A 53 -21.75 -22.77 -12.91
N GLU A 54 -21.97 -23.32 -11.73
CA GLU A 54 -21.90 -22.60 -10.45
C GLU A 54 -21.01 -23.33 -9.44
N GLN A 55 -20.10 -22.59 -8.78
CA GLN A 55 -19.27 -23.08 -7.69
C GLN A 55 -19.17 -22.00 -6.59
N ASP A 56 -19.57 -22.36 -5.36
CA ASP A 56 -19.51 -21.49 -4.17
C ASP A 56 -20.18 -20.10 -4.36
N GLY A 57 -21.28 -20.07 -5.13
CA GLY A 57 -22.04 -18.86 -5.45
C GLY A 57 -21.45 -18.00 -6.57
N LEU A 58 -20.36 -18.45 -7.21
CA LEU A 58 -19.81 -17.86 -8.43
C LEU A 58 -20.29 -18.63 -9.66
N LEU A 59 -20.72 -17.90 -10.68
CA LEU A 59 -20.94 -18.45 -12.01
C LEU A 59 -19.59 -18.62 -12.68
N PHE A 60 -19.31 -19.76 -13.30
CA PHE A 60 -18.09 -19.93 -14.06
C PHE A 60 -18.31 -20.56 -15.43
N ARG A 61 -17.38 -20.28 -16.35
CA ARG A 61 -17.41 -20.74 -17.73
C ARG A 61 -16.02 -21.15 -18.16
N VAL A 62 -15.89 -22.33 -18.76
CA VAL A 62 -14.61 -22.88 -19.20
C VAL A 62 -14.47 -22.70 -20.71
N ASN A 63 -13.42 -22.00 -21.14
CA ASN A 63 -13.10 -21.85 -22.55
C ASN A 63 -12.06 -22.91 -22.96
N ASN A 64 -12.50 -24.12 -23.37
CA ASN A 64 -11.72 -25.19 -24.02
C ASN A 64 -10.18 -25.09 -23.87
N GLU A 65 -9.69 -25.19 -22.64
CA GLU A 65 -8.27 -25.16 -22.24
C GLU A 65 -7.52 -23.80 -22.28
N GLU A 66 -8.15 -22.65 -22.54
CA GLU A 66 -7.46 -21.35 -22.49
C GLU A 66 -7.61 -20.59 -21.17
N SER A 67 -8.82 -20.54 -20.63
CA SER A 67 -9.13 -19.71 -19.46
C SER A 67 -10.45 -20.09 -18.82
N ILE A 68 -10.63 -19.69 -17.56
CA ILE A 68 -11.93 -19.74 -16.88
C ILE A 68 -12.40 -18.31 -16.62
N VAL A 69 -13.68 -18.06 -16.91
CA VAL A 69 -14.36 -16.80 -16.57
C VAL A 69 -15.20 -17.04 -15.33
N TRP A 70 -14.96 -16.27 -14.27
CA TRP A 70 -15.70 -16.31 -13.01
C TRP A 70 -16.52 -15.03 -12.86
N GLU A 71 -17.79 -15.12 -12.50
CA GLU A 71 -18.69 -13.97 -12.34
C GLU A 71 -19.55 -14.06 -11.08
N MET A 72 -19.80 -12.89 -10.50
CA MET A 72 -20.77 -12.68 -9.44
C MET A 72 -21.81 -11.64 -9.88
N GLU A 73 -23.08 -11.94 -9.67
CA GLU A 73 -24.18 -11.02 -9.97
C GLU A 73 -24.33 -9.96 -8.87
N LEU A 74 -24.28 -8.69 -9.25
CA LEU A 74 -24.61 -7.55 -8.41
C LEU A 74 -26.10 -7.21 -8.56
N LYS A 75 -26.96 -7.97 -7.87
CA LYS A 75 -28.43 -7.88 -8.00
C LYS A 75 -29.00 -6.48 -7.82
N SER A 76 -28.39 -5.65 -6.97
CA SER A 76 -28.83 -4.27 -6.73
C SER A 76 -28.51 -3.30 -7.87
N GLN A 77 -27.67 -3.70 -8.84
CA GLN A 77 -27.09 -2.84 -9.87
C GLN A 77 -27.35 -3.33 -11.30
N ASP A 78 -28.09 -4.43 -11.49
CA ASP A 78 -28.31 -5.12 -12.78
C ASP A 78 -27.00 -5.31 -13.57
N ALA A 79 -25.97 -5.77 -12.85
CA ALA A 79 -24.61 -5.87 -13.34
C ALA A 79 -23.90 -7.13 -12.82
N PHE A 80 -22.79 -7.46 -13.46
CA PHE A 80 -21.89 -8.54 -13.08
C PHE A 80 -20.49 -7.98 -12.87
N VAL A 81 -19.78 -8.54 -11.90
CA VAL A 81 -18.32 -8.39 -11.77
C VAL A 81 -17.67 -9.74 -12.05
N GLY A 82 -16.54 -9.73 -12.72
CA GLY A 82 -15.88 -10.97 -13.12
C GLY A 82 -14.36 -10.91 -13.16
N VAL A 83 -13.77 -12.11 -13.12
CA VAL A 83 -12.34 -12.38 -13.20
C VAL A 83 -12.12 -13.40 -14.31
N ILE A 84 -11.12 -13.17 -15.15
CA ILE A 84 -10.63 -14.20 -16.08
C ILE A 84 -9.30 -14.74 -15.54
N THR A 85 -9.17 -16.06 -15.47
CA THR A 85 -7.98 -16.74 -14.94
C THR A 85 -7.40 -17.76 -15.92
N ASP A 86 -6.22 -18.31 -15.60
CA ASP A 86 -5.72 -19.56 -16.17
C ASP A 86 -6.78 -20.68 -16.05
N ASN A 87 -6.65 -21.69 -16.92
CA ASN A 87 -7.56 -22.83 -17.04
C ASN A 87 -7.40 -23.91 -15.94
N ASP A 88 -6.36 -23.80 -15.10
CA ASP A 88 -5.99 -24.75 -14.05
C ASP A 88 -6.44 -24.26 -12.66
N MET A 89 -7.47 -23.43 -12.62
CA MET A 89 -8.07 -22.87 -11.40
C MET A 89 -9.36 -23.60 -11.05
N GLY A 90 -9.61 -23.80 -9.76
CA GLY A 90 -10.85 -24.41 -9.27
C GLY A 90 -10.76 -25.02 -7.87
N GLU A 91 -9.57 -25.00 -7.25
CA GLU A 91 -9.43 -25.42 -5.86
C GLU A 91 -10.17 -24.46 -4.93
N TYR A 92 -10.58 -24.94 -3.76
CA TYR A 92 -11.40 -24.17 -2.83
C TYR A 92 -10.78 -22.82 -2.46
N LEU A 93 -9.48 -22.77 -2.14
CA LEU A 93 -8.79 -21.52 -1.78
C LEU A 93 -8.76 -20.53 -2.97
N GLU A 94 -8.61 -21.03 -4.19
CA GLU A 94 -8.58 -20.24 -5.41
C GLU A 94 -9.94 -19.58 -5.66
N VAL A 95 -11.01 -20.39 -5.63
CA VAL A 95 -12.40 -19.90 -5.83
C VAL A 95 -12.82 -18.98 -4.70
N TRP A 96 -12.46 -19.29 -3.46
CA TRP A 96 -12.70 -18.40 -2.32
C TRP A 96 -12.00 -17.04 -2.50
N PHE A 97 -10.75 -17.04 -2.95
CA PHE A 97 -10.01 -15.79 -3.17
C PHE A 97 -10.55 -14.98 -4.35
N ILE A 98 -10.99 -15.63 -5.43
CA ILE A 98 -11.71 -14.98 -6.53
C ILE A 98 -12.97 -14.30 -6.00
N ARG A 99 -13.76 -15.02 -5.21
CA ARG A 99 -14.97 -14.46 -4.60
C ARG A 99 -14.65 -13.27 -3.70
N LEU A 100 -13.63 -13.39 -2.85
CA LEU A 100 -13.17 -12.30 -2.00
C LEU A 100 -12.79 -11.06 -2.81
N ILE A 101 -12.08 -11.22 -3.93
CA ILE A 101 -11.78 -10.11 -4.84
C ILE A 101 -13.08 -9.52 -5.35
N LEU A 102 -14.00 -10.31 -5.91
CA LEU A 102 -15.25 -9.80 -6.50
C LEU A 102 -16.17 -9.11 -5.47
N GLU A 103 -16.17 -9.54 -4.21
CA GLU A 103 -16.95 -8.94 -3.12
C GLU A 103 -16.35 -7.64 -2.58
N ASN A 104 -15.01 -7.59 -2.46
CA ASN A 104 -14.34 -6.50 -1.74
C ASN A 104 -13.61 -5.51 -2.65
N SER A 105 -13.34 -5.86 -3.92
CA SER A 105 -12.74 -4.94 -4.87
C SER A 105 -13.81 -4.05 -5.52
N LYS A 106 -13.49 -2.76 -5.66
CA LYS A 106 -14.40 -1.78 -6.24
C LYS A 106 -14.33 -1.78 -7.76
N ILE A 107 -14.83 -2.85 -8.38
CA ILE A 107 -14.74 -3.03 -9.84
C ILE A 107 -15.90 -2.31 -10.56
N PHE A 108 -17.10 -2.32 -9.98
CA PHE A 108 -18.26 -1.67 -10.57
C PHE A 108 -18.25 -0.15 -10.34
N LEU A 109 -18.29 0.61 -11.44
CA LEU A 109 -18.40 2.07 -11.42
C LEU A 109 -19.40 2.48 -12.50
N SER A 110 -20.44 3.22 -12.10
CA SER A 110 -21.54 3.62 -13.00
C SER A 110 -21.02 4.49 -14.15
N PRO A 111 -21.46 4.26 -15.39
CA PRO A 111 -21.07 5.09 -16.52
C PRO A 111 -21.84 6.42 -16.50
N VAL A 112 -21.13 7.53 -16.35
CA VAL A 112 -21.65 8.88 -16.67
C VAL A 112 -20.60 9.59 -17.52
N VAL A 113 -20.76 9.55 -18.84
CA VAL A 113 -19.79 10.15 -19.76
C VAL A 113 -19.98 11.67 -19.79
N ARG A 114 -18.90 12.40 -19.55
CA ARG A 114 -18.81 13.86 -19.68
C ARG A 114 -17.92 14.24 -20.86
N ASP A 115 -18.15 15.40 -21.49
CA ASP A 115 -17.46 15.80 -22.72
C ASP A 115 -16.15 16.59 -22.49
N ASP A 116 -15.96 17.14 -21.30
CA ASP A 116 -14.86 18.04 -20.91
C ASP A 116 -13.69 17.31 -20.19
N VAL A 117 -13.54 16.00 -20.40
CA VAL A 117 -12.59 15.14 -19.65
C VAL A 117 -11.13 15.62 -19.73
N GLU A 118 -10.66 16.07 -20.89
CA GLU A 118 -9.25 16.43 -21.07
C GLU A 118 -8.85 17.68 -20.27
N ASP A 119 -9.73 18.68 -20.16
CA ASP A 119 -9.45 19.91 -19.41
C ASP A 119 -9.30 19.59 -17.92
N PHE A 120 -10.18 18.74 -17.37
CA PHE A 120 -10.07 18.29 -15.99
C PHE A 120 -8.83 17.45 -15.74
N LYS A 121 -8.47 16.53 -16.65
CA LYS A 121 -7.24 15.72 -16.54
C LYS A 121 -6.02 16.62 -16.41
N GLU A 122 -5.90 17.66 -17.23
CA GLU A 122 -4.78 18.59 -17.18
C GLU A 122 -4.77 19.42 -15.88
N LEU A 123 -5.93 19.96 -15.48
CA LEU A 123 -6.03 20.79 -14.29
C LEU A 123 -5.75 20.00 -13.00
N ILE A 124 -6.20 18.74 -12.93
CA ILE A 124 -5.90 17.81 -11.84
C ILE A 124 -4.42 17.45 -11.82
N ALA A 125 -3.80 17.17 -12.97
CA ALA A 125 -2.38 16.85 -13.05
C ALA A 125 -1.49 18.03 -12.61
N THR A 126 -1.82 19.24 -13.04
CA THR A 126 -1.14 20.47 -12.61
C THR A 126 -1.33 20.70 -11.10
N THR A 127 -2.56 20.55 -10.60
CA THR A 127 -2.83 20.66 -9.16
C THR A 127 -2.01 19.64 -8.36
N PHE A 128 -1.93 18.39 -8.81
CA PHE A 128 -1.10 17.36 -8.17
C PHE A 128 0.38 17.75 -8.16
N GLU A 129 0.91 18.19 -9.30
CA GLU A 129 2.30 18.63 -9.44
C GLU A 129 2.66 19.78 -8.49
N GLU A 130 1.79 20.78 -8.35
CA GLU A 130 2.05 21.97 -7.54
C GLU A 130 1.85 21.73 -6.03
N SER A 131 0.93 20.84 -5.66
CA SER A 131 0.44 20.77 -4.28
C SER A 131 0.83 19.51 -3.52
N LEU A 132 1.09 18.39 -4.18
CA LEU A 132 1.39 17.11 -3.51
C LEU A 132 2.64 16.41 -4.06
N LYS A 133 2.90 16.50 -5.37
CA LYS A 133 4.08 15.90 -6.00
C LYS A 133 5.35 16.45 -5.38
N TYR A 134 6.33 15.59 -5.19
CA TYR A 134 7.65 15.98 -4.73
C TYR A 134 8.71 15.48 -5.71
N SER A 135 9.53 16.39 -6.23
CA SER A 135 10.52 16.04 -7.27
C SER A 135 11.73 15.30 -6.70
N THR A 136 12.07 14.16 -7.30
CA THR A 136 13.31 13.41 -7.02
C THR A 136 14.11 13.14 -8.29
N ILE A 137 15.42 12.89 -8.16
CA ILE A 137 16.29 12.55 -9.30
C ILE A 137 15.79 11.24 -9.95
N GLY A 138 15.57 11.28 -11.27
CA GLY A 138 15.13 10.10 -12.03
C GLY A 138 13.64 9.77 -11.91
N GLU A 139 12.81 10.72 -11.43
CA GLU A 139 11.36 10.50 -11.26
C GLU A 139 10.56 10.42 -12.58
N LYS A 140 11.11 10.89 -13.71
CA LYS A 140 10.49 10.82 -15.05
C LYS A 140 9.04 11.32 -15.16
N TRP A 141 8.63 12.26 -14.31
CA TRP A 141 7.29 12.88 -14.38
C TRP A 141 7.01 13.50 -15.76
N ASN A 142 7.97 14.28 -16.27
CA ASN A 142 7.88 14.92 -17.59
C ASN A 142 8.28 13.98 -18.76
N GLU A 143 8.60 12.73 -18.50
CA GLU A 143 8.99 11.71 -19.49
C GLU A 143 7.90 10.61 -19.58
N GLY A 144 6.63 11.02 -19.55
CA GLY A 144 5.46 10.14 -19.67
C GLY A 144 4.72 9.83 -18.36
N GLY A 145 5.31 10.14 -17.20
CA GLY A 145 4.63 9.93 -15.91
C GLY A 145 3.39 10.78 -15.72
N LYS A 146 3.40 12.03 -16.21
CA LYS A 146 2.22 12.92 -16.21
C LYS A 146 1.10 12.37 -17.10
N ASP A 147 1.43 11.82 -18.27
CA ASP A 147 0.43 11.26 -19.18
C ASP A 147 -0.24 10.02 -18.58
N LEU A 148 0.56 9.14 -17.98
CA LEU A 148 0.08 7.97 -17.25
C LEU A 148 -0.82 8.36 -16.06
N PHE A 149 -0.44 9.39 -15.30
CA PHE A 149 -1.30 9.95 -14.26
C PHE A 149 -2.64 10.44 -14.84
N LYS A 150 -2.58 11.21 -15.92
CA LYS A 150 -3.75 11.73 -16.63
C LYS A 150 -4.68 10.61 -17.10
N GLU A 151 -4.14 9.51 -17.64
CA GLU A 151 -4.95 8.34 -18.03
C GLU A 151 -5.69 7.72 -16.85
N ASN A 152 -5.01 7.53 -15.70
CA ASN A 152 -5.63 6.94 -14.51
C ASN A 152 -6.71 7.85 -13.91
N VAL A 153 -6.48 9.17 -13.81
CA VAL A 153 -7.54 10.08 -13.32
C VAL A 153 -8.67 10.20 -14.34
N GLY A 154 -8.36 10.14 -15.64
CA GLY A 154 -9.33 10.15 -16.74
C GLY A 154 -10.38 9.05 -16.62
N PHE A 155 -10.02 7.90 -16.06
CA PHE A 155 -10.96 6.82 -15.77
C PHE A 155 -12.12 7.25 -14.83
N PHE A 156 -11.82 8.01 -13.77
CA PHE A 156 -12.83 8.53 -12.84
C PHE A 156 -13.52 9.78 -13.38
N VAL A 157 -12.74 10.70 -13.97
CA VAL A 157 -13.24 11.96 -14.53
C VAL A 157 -14.26 11.67 -15.62
N SER A 158 -13.98 10.77 -16.55
CA SER A 158 -14.93 10.33 -17.59
C SER A 158 -16.21 9.70 -17.07
N ARG A 159 -16.33 9.46 -15.76
CA ARG A 159 -17.52 8.92 -15.07
C ARG A 159 -18.15 9.93 -14.10
N ASN A 160 -17.61 11.15 -14.04
CA ASN A 160 -17.95 12.16 -13.03
C ASN A 160 -17.92 11.62 -11.58
N LEU A 161 -16.97 10.72 -11.29
CA LEU A 161 -16.80 10.11 -9.98
C LEU A 161 -15.65 10.78 -9.21
N PRO A 162 -15.69 10.80 -7.88
CA PRO A 162 -14.51 11.14 -7.08
C PRO A 162 -13.32 10.30 -7.54
N ILE A 163 -12.16 10.93 -7.71
CA ILE A 163 -10.93 10.20 -7.97
C ILE A 163 -10.65 9.35 -6.73
N GLU A 164 -10.38 8.06 -6.91
CA GLU A 164 -9.94 7.22 -5.80
C GLU A 164 -8.44 6.97 -5.90
N ALA A 165 -7.72 7.29 -4.84
CA ALA A 165 -6.29 7.03 -4.71
C ALA A 165 -6.03 6.04 -3.58
N VAL A 166 -4.95 5.27 -3.68
CA VAL A 166 -4.51 4.31 -2.67
C VAL A 166 -3.10 4.65 -2.21
N LEU A 167 -2.89 4.71 -0.89
CA LEU A 167 -1.63 5.05 -0.25
C LEU A 167 -1.30 3.99 0.82
N PRO A 168 -0.47 2.99 0.48
CA PRO A 168 0.18 2.12 1.46
C PRO A 168 1.09 2.93 2.40
N ALA A 169 0.65 3.17 3.64
CA ALA A 169 1.35 4.03 4.58
C ALA A 169 0.78 3.91 6.00
N PHE A 170 1.46 4.56 6.95
CA PHE A 170 1.08 4.64 8.36
C PHE A 170 0.90 3.26 9.00
N PRO A 171 1.96 2.41 9.01
CA PRO A 171 1.90 1.09 9.64
C PRO A 171 1.73 1.19 11.15
N CYS A 172 2.71 1.80 11.81
CA CYS A 172 2.82 2.08 13.23
C CYS A 172 4.12 2.87 13.45
N LYS A 173 4.31 3.49 14.62
CA LYS A 173 5.58 4.13 15.00
C LYS A 173 6.71 3.09 15.13
N SER A 174 7.92 3.49 14.74
CA SER A 174 9.14 2.69 14.93
C SER A 174 9.28 2.20 16.36
N SER A 175 9.74 0.95 16.53
CA SER A 175 10.08 0.40 17.84
C SER A 175 11.34 1.05 18.45
N ASN A 176 12.08 1.84 17.66
CA ASN A 176 13.26 2.57 18.12
C ASN A 176 12.88 3.94 18.74
N LYS A 177 13.05 4.05 20.07
CA LYS A 177 12.80 5.28 20.85
C LYS A 177 13.75 6.45 20.52
N ASP A 178 14.83 6.21 19.80
CA ASP A 178 15.68 7.28 19.26
C ASP A 178 15.11 7.87 17.97
N LYS A 179 14.19 7.19 17.31
CA LYS A 179 13.55 7.69 16.09
C LYS A 179 12.26 8.45 16.40
N VAL A 180 11.48 7.96 17.35
CA VAL A 180 10.15 8.48 17.70
C VAL A 180 10.00 8.78 19.19
N ALA A 181 9.09 9.70 19.53
CA ALA A 181 8.81 10.08 20.92
C ALA A 181 7.97 9.05 21.68
N GLY A 182 7.11 8.32 20.97
CA GLY A 182 6.21 7.32 21.52
C GLY A 182 5.61 6.42 20.44
N TRP A 183 4.67 5.57 20.84
CA TRP A 183 4.02 4.61 19.94
C TRP A 183 2.77 5.17 19.25
N LYS A 184 2.17 6.23 19.80
CA LYS A 184 0.96 6.88 19.25
C LYS A 184 1.30 7.79 18.06
N PRO A 185 0.36 8.00 17.12
CA PRO A 185 0.44 9.10 16.16
C PRO A 185 0.66 10.44 16.88
N ASP A 186 1.52 11.29 16.31
CA ASP A 186 1.88 12.58 16.89
C ASP A 186 1.74 13.72 15.86
N LYS A 187 2.32 14.90 16.13
CA LYS A 187 2.26 16.04 15.21
C LYS A 187 2.77 15.70 13.80
N GLY A 188 3.67 14.72 13.64
CA GLY A 188 4.13 14.27 12.34
C GLY A 188 3.00 13.67 11.49
N GLU A 189 2.21 12.78 12.09
CA GLU A 189 1.01 12.23 11.45
C GLU A 189 -0.05 13.31 11.21
N GLU A 190 -0.27 14.22 12.17
CA GLU A 190 -1.23 15.33 12.04
C GLU A 190 -0.92 16.19 10.81
N LEU A 191 0.34 16.63 10.66
CA LEU A 191 0.80 17.43 9.53
C LEU A 191 0.66 16.68 8.20
N SER A 192 0.92 15.37 8.21
CA SER A 192 0.80 14.54 7.01
C SER A 192 -0.66 14.40 6.58
N LEU A 193 -1.58 14.16 7.53
CA LEU A 193 -3.03 14.13 7.27
C LEU A 193 -3.54 15.49 6.78
N LYS A 194 -3.12 16.59 7.42
CA LYS A 194 -3.46 17.96 6.98
C LYS A 194 -2.99 18.25 5.56
N LYS A 195 -1.82 17.76 5.16
CA LYS A 195 -1.32 17.89 3.79
C LYS A 195 -2.23 17.17 2.79
N ILE A 196 -2.66 15.95 3.10
CA ILE A 196 -3.60 15.18 2.25
C ILE A 196 -4.97 15.89 2.18
N ILE A 197 -5.48 16.40 3.30
CA ILE A 197 -6.73 17.18 3.35
C ILE A 197 -6.64 18.43 2.48
N SER A 198 -5.56 19.20 2.62
CA SER A 198 -5.33 20.41 1.81
C SER A 198 -5.23 20.10 0.33
N PHE A 199 -4.56 19.01 -0.04
CA PHE A 199 -4.54 18.53 -1.43
C PHE A 199 -5.94 18.19 -1.94
N ALA A 200 -6.72 17.43 -1.17
CA ALA A 200 -8.08 17.08 -1.56
C ALA A 200 -9.00 18.30 -1.71
N GLN A 201 -8.85 19.32 -0.86
CA GLN A 201 -9.52 20.60 -1.01
C GLN A 201 -9.12 21.32 -2.32
N SER A 202 -7.83 21.31 -2.68
CA SER A 202 -7.36 21.89 -3.94
C SER A 202 -7.93 21.16 -5.15
N ILE A 203 -7.98 19.82 -5.13
CA ILE A 203 -8.65 19.04 -6.19
C ILE A 203 -10.14 19.38 -6.27
N LYS A 204 -10.85 19.48 -5.13
CA LYS A 204 -12.27 19.82 -5.12
C LYS A 204 -12.60 21.18 -5.73
N LYS A 205 -11.68 22.16 -5.64
CA LYS A 205 -11.83 23.48 -6.29
C LYS A 205 -11.80 23.39 -7.80
N VAL A 206 -11.07 22.43 -8.37
CA VAL A 206 -10.90 22.26 -9.81
C VAL A 206 -11.75 21.14 -10.39
N TYR A 207 -12.23 20.21 -9.57
CA TYR A 207 -13.05 19.05 -9.94
C TYR A 207 -14.02 18.75 -8.80
N GLU A 208 -15.31 19.08 -8.98
CA GLU A 208 -16.33 19.07 -7.91
C GLU A 208 -16.43 17.73 -7.16
N PRO A 209 -16.42 16.55 -7.83
CA PRO A 209 -16.45 15.27 -7.12
C PRO A 209 -15.22 15.03 -6.22
N GLY A 210 -14.11 15.74 -6.47
CA GLY A 210 -12.92 15.73 -5.63
C GLY A 210 -12.11 14.44 -5.72
N ILE A 211 -11.39 14.15 -4.64
CA ILE A 211 -10.55 12.95 -4.49
C ILE A 211 -10.74 12.34 -3.09
N VAL A 212 -10.72 11.02 -3.04
CA VAL A 212 -10.68 10.21 -1.82
C VAL A 212 -9.37 9.42 -1.79
N VAL A 213 -8.59 9.58 -0.73
CA VAL A 213 -7.34 8.87 -0.50
C VAL A 213 -7.57 7.74 0.50
N TRP A 214 -7.39 6.50 0.05
CA TRP A 214 -7.40 5.31 0.88
C TRP A 214 -6.01 5.11 1.49
N ILE A 215 -5.86 5.42 2.78
CA ILE A 215 -4.70 5.02 3.55
C ILE A 215 -4.85 3.54 3.89
N VAL A 216 -4.02 2.71 3.27
CA VAL A 216 -4.03 1.26 3.50
C VAL A 216 -2.84 0.94 4.40
N SER A 217 -3.11 0.60 5.66
CA SER A 217 -2.06 0.27 6.60
C SER A 217 -1.41 -1.06 6.23
N ASP A 218 -0.10 -1.04 6.11
CA ASP A 218 0.79 -2.18 5.95
C ASP A 218 1.37 -2.67 7.29
N GLY A 219 0.90 -2.14 8.42
CA GLY A 219 1.41 -2.47 9.75
C GLY A 219 1.33 -3.97 10.06
N HIS A 220 0.16 -4.59 9.84
CA HIS A 220 -0.02 -6.03 10.06
C HIS A 220 0.78 -6.90 9.08
N VAL A 221 1.21 -6.36 7.94
CA VAL A 221 2.09 -7.08 7.01
C VAL A 221 3.49 -7.26 7.59
N PHE A 222 3.96 -6.27 8.36
CA PHE A 222 5.37 -6.15 8.76
C PHE A 222 5.63 -6.08 10.27
N SER A 223 4.63 -6.01 11.13
CA SER A 223 4.80 -5.75 12.57
C SER A 223 5.81 -6.70 13.23
N ASP A 224 5.76 -7.99 12.91
CA ASP A 224 6.74 -8.99 13.36
C ASP A 224 8.15 -8.77 12.80
N CYS A 225 8.29 -8.16 11.63
CA CYS A 225 9.58 -7.79 11.04
C CYS A 225 10.17 -6.53 11.69
N ILE A 226 9.34 -5.63 12.21
CA ILE A 226 9.77 -4.34 12.81
C ILE A 226 9.73 -4.34 14.35
N ASN A 227 9.58 -5.51 14.96
CA ASN A 227 9.53 -5.72 16.40
C ASN A 227 8.40 -4.93 17.09
N VAL A 228 7.20 -4.99 16.51
CA VAL A 228 5.97 -4.39 17.05
C VAL A 228 4.91 -5.49 17.15
N ASP A 229 4.20 -5.54 18.28
CA ASP A 229 3.11 -6.50 18.50
C ASP A 229 1.86 -6.08 17.69
N ASP A 230 1.03 -7.04 17.27
CA ASP A 230 -0.14 -6.75 16.44
C ASP A 230 -1.14 -5.79 17.09
N ASN A 231 -1.36 -5.91 18.41
CA ASN A 231 -2.27 -5.00 19.12
C ASN A 231 -1.81 -3.53 19.09
N VAL A 232 -0.49 -3.28 19.03
CA VAL A 232 0.06 -1.92 18.93
C VAL A 232 -0.24 -1.31 17.56
N VAL A 233 -0.26 -2.14 16.50
CA VAL A 233 -0.67 -1.69 15.15
C VAL A 233 -2.14 -1.31 15.15
N ASP A 234 -3.01 -2.14 15.73
CA ASP A 234 -4.43 -1.83 15.85
C ASP A 234 -4.67 -0.54 16.64
N GLU A 235 -4.03 -0.38 17.80
CA GLU A 235 -4.15 0.82 18.63
C GLU A 235 -3.64 2.08 17.88
N TYR A 236 -2.51 1.99 17.18
CA TYR A 236 -2.01 3.09 16.34
C TYR A 236 -3.02 3.47 15.25
N GLY A 237 -3.61 2.49 14.57
CA GLY A 237 -4.61 2.71 13.53
C GLY A 237 -5.88 3.41 14.06
N GLU A 238 -6.36 3.03 15.25
CA GLU A 238 -7.51 3.69 15.88
C GLU A 238 -7.19 5.13 16.32
N GLU A 239 -6.02 5.38 16.88
CA GLU A 239 -5.59 6.74 17.23
C GLU A 239 -5.41 7.61 15.97
N LEU A 240 -4.93 7.05 14.85
CA LEU A 240 -4.77 7.78 13.59
C LEU A 240 -6.14 8.19 13.00
N LYS A 241 -7.15 7.32 13.08
CA LYS A 241 -8.53 7.63 12.68
C LYS A 241 -9.12 8.75 13.53
N LYS A 242 -8.87 8.74 14.85
CA LYS A 242 -9.29 9.83 15.76
C LYS A 242 -8.60 11.14 15.38
N LEU A 243 -7.30 11.09 15.10
CA LEU A 243 -6.52 12.26 14.68
C LEU A 243 -7.06 12.86 13.38
N TYR A 244 -7.39 12.02 12.39
CA TYR A 244 -8.05 12.47 11.16
C TYR A 244 -9.41 13.12 11.46
N THR A 245 -10.25 12.45 12.26
CA THR A 245 -11.59 12.93 12.61
C THR A 245 -11.54 14.30 13.31
N ALA A 246 -10.55 14.52 14.17
CA ALA A 246 -10.36 15.79 14.87
C ALA A 246 -9.86 16.94 13.97
N ASN A 247 -9.24 16.64 12.82
CA ASN A 247 -8.60 17.63 11.96
C ASN A 247 -9.30 17.83 10.60
N LYS A 248 -10.24 16.95 10.22
CA LYS A 248 -10.94 17.07 8.94
C LYS A 248 -12.04 18.14 8.98
N PRO A 249 -12.26 18.90 7.90
CA PRO A 249 -13.42 19.78 7.77
C PRO A 249 -14.74 19.00 7.87
N HIS A 250 -15.80 19.63 8.39
CA HIS A 250 -17.11 18.98 8.55
C HIS A 250 -17.73 18.53 7.22
N ASP A 251 -17.45 19.24 6.13
CA ASP A 251 -18.00 19.03 4.78
C ASP A 251 -17.06 18.22 3.85
N LEU A 252 -15.98 17.67 4.39
CA LEU A 252 -14.98 16.93 3.62
C LEU A 252 -14.63 15.60 4.29
N ASP A 253 -14.85 14.51 3.56
CA ASP A 253 -14.46 13.15 3.95
C ASP A 253 -13.54 12.53 2.88
N CYS A 254 -12.33 13.08 2.79
CA CYS A 254 -11.36 12.78 1.74
C CYS A 254 -10.35 11.67 2.09
N ILE A 255 -10.35 11.13 3.32
CA ILE A 255 -9.45 10.04 3.71
C ILE A 255 -10.28 8.87 4.21
N LYS A 256 -10.02 7.69 3.65
CA LYS A 256 -10.57 6.41 4.14
C LYS A 256 -9.43 5.52 4.61
N PHE A 257 -9.72 4.67 5.60
CA PHE A 257 -8.74 3.77 6.18
C PHE A 257 -9.10 2.33 5.84
N ALA A 258 -8.10 1.56 5.44
CA ALA A 258 -8.20 0.12 5.31
C ALA A 258 -6.93 -0.53 5.88
N ALA A 259 -7.04 -1.78 6.31
CA ALA A 259 -5.92 -2.60 6.72
C ALA A 259 -6.09 -4.00 6.12
N LEU A 260 -5.13 -4.89 6.39
CA LEU A 260 -5.14 -6.26 5.92
C LEU A 260 -6.44 -7.01 6.29
N LYS A 261 -6.99 -6.73 7.48
CA LYS A 261 -8.27 -7.27 7.97
C LYS A 261 -9.49 -6.84 7.15
N ASP A 262 -9.45 -5.65 6.57
CA ASP A 262 -10.55 -5.12 5.75
C ASP A 262 -10.50 -5.71 4.34
N ILE A 263 -9.29 -5.94 3.81
CA ILE A 263 -9.07 -6.60 2.51
C ILE A 263 -9.53 -8.06 2.56
N PHE A 264 -9.12 -8.80 3.59
CA PHE A 264 -9.50 -10.20 3.81
C PHE A 264 -10.79 -10.38 4.61
N LYS A 265 -11.63 -9.34 4.70
CA LYS A 265 -12.90 -9.42 5.40
C LYS A 265 -13.80 -10.44 4.71
N SER A 266 -14.13 -11.51 5.43
CA SER A 266 -14.98 -12.59 4.95
C SER A 266 -15.66 -13.29 6.12
N ASN A 267 -16.90 -13.73 5.90
CA ASN A 267 -17.66 -14.52 6.89
C ASN A 267 -17.20 -15.99 6.94
N THR A 268 -16.31 -16.42 6.04
CA THR A 268 -15.83 -17.82 5.93
C THR A 268 -14.34 -17.98 6.27
N LEU A 269 -13.75 -16.99 6.95
CA LEU A 269 -12.31 -16.98 7.28
C LEU A 269 -11.86 -18.24 8.06
N GLU A 270 -12.67 -18.72 9.00
CA GLU A 270 -12.37 -19.94 9.79
C GLU A 270 -12.34 -21.21 8.92
N THR A 271 -13.15 -21.26 7.86
CA THR A 271 -13.14 -22.38 6.91
C THR A 271 -11.84 -22.39 6.12
N VAL A 272 -11.40 -21.21 5.69
CA VAL A 272 -10.19 -21.03 4.89
C VAL A 272 -8.92 -21.31 5.69
N GLU A 273 -8.89 -21.00 6.98
CA GLU A 273 -7.77 -21.32 7.87
C GLU A 273 -7.37 -22.80 7.79
N ARG A 274 -8.33 -23.72 7.57
CA ARG A 274 -8.07 -25.16 7.42
C ARG A 274 -7.20 -25.47 6.20
N PHE A 275 -7.32 -24.70 5.13
CA PHE A 275 -6.51 -24.82 3.92
C PHE A 275 -5.11 -24.20 4.06
N LEU A 276 -4.86 -23.49 5.16
CA LEU A 276 -3.55 -22.95 5.52
C LEU A 276 -2.79 -23.88 6.48
N HIS A 277 -3.35 -25.03 6.84
CA HIS A 277 -2.70 -26.01 7.71
C HIS A 277 -1.40 -26.51 7.08
N GLY A 278 -0.30 -26.47 7.86
CA GLY A 278 1.04 -26.84 7.38
C GLY A 278 1.74 -25.77 6.54
N PHE A 279 1.07 -24.65 6.22
CA PHE A 279 1.74 -23.48 5.66
C PHE A 279 2.25 -22.58 6.80
N GLU A 280 3.56 -22.38 6.86
CA GLU A 280 4.21 -21.58 7.89
C GLU A 280 4.94 -20.39 7.28
N ILE A 281 4.86 -19.26 7.97
CA ILE A 281 5.65 -18.07 7.68
C ILE A 281 6.84 -18.06 8.65
N LEU A 282 8.00 -17.64 8.15
CA LEU A 282 9.19 -17.52 8.97
C LEU A 282 9.15 -16.21 9.77
N TYR A 283 9.27 -16.37 11.08
CA TYR A 283 9.37 -15.28 12.04
C TYR A 283 10.79 -15.22 12.59
N HIS A 284 11.39 -14.04 12.59
CA HIS A 284 12.78 -13.83 13.00
C HIS A 284 12.93 -13.01 14.28
N LEU A 285 11.82 -12.43 14.77
CA LEU A 285 11.74 -11.64 16.00
C LEU A 285 10.63 -12.20 16.90
N ASN A 286 10.69 -11.87 18.19
CA ASN A 286 9.75 -12.37 19.18
C ASN A 286 8.68 -11.32 19.48
N THR A 287 7.65 -11.27 18.63
CA THR A 287 6.48 -10.39 18.77
C THR A 287 5.24 -11.22 19.06
N LYS A 288 4.24 -10.58 19.67
CA LYS A 288 2.91 -11.19 19.86
C LYS A 288 2.11 -11.06 18.57
N ILE A 289 1.83 -12.21 17.98
CA ILE A 289 1.04 -12.32 16.77
C ILE A 289 -0.37 -12.78 17.14
N ASP A 290 -1.38 -12.03 16.72
CA ASP A 290 -2.78 -12.45 16.86
C ASP A 290 -3.12 -13.56 15.85
N ARG A 291 -3.99 -14.51 16.25
CA ARG A 291 -4.41 -15.63 15.38
C ARG A 291 -5.01 -15.14 14.06
N THR A 292 -5.86 -14.12 14.11
CA THR A 292 -6.54 -13.62 12.91
C THR A 292 -5.56 -12.94 11.97
N THR A 293 -4.63 -12.16 12.52
CA THR A 293 -3.54 -11.55 11.75
C THR A 293 -2.64 -12.60 11.10
N GLU A 294 -2.33 -13.69 11.81
CA GLU A 294 -1.58 -14.81 11.25
C GLU A 294 -2.25 -15.41 10.01
N ILE A 295 -3.57 -15.61 10.07
CA ILE A 295 -4.36 -16.09 8.92
C ILE A 295 -4.20 -15.12 7.75
N TYR A 296 -4.33 -13.81 7.98
CA TYR A 296 -4.20 -12.82 6.92
C TYR A 296 -2.81 -12.78 6.28
N ARG A 297 -1.73 -12.91 7.09
CA ARG A 297 -0.36 -13.00 6.55
C ARG A 297 -0.18 -14.26 5.72
N LYS A 298 -0.68 -15.40 6.20
CA LYS A 298 -0.63 -16.67 5.47
C LYS A 298 -1.35 -16.58 4.14
N LEU A 299 -2.54 -15.99 4.13
CA LEU A 299 -3.30 -15.73 2.90
C LEU A 299 -2.50 -14.84 1.95
N LEU A 300 -2.04 -13.68 2.42
CA LEU A 300 -1.23 -12.75 1.62
C LEU A 300 -0.08 -13.47 0.89
N ILE A 301 0.71 -14.27 1.60
CA ILE A 301 1.86 -14.95 1.00
C ILE A 301 1.41 -16.10 0.10
N LYS A 302 0.40 -16.87 0.50
CA LYS A 302 -0.08 -18.02 -0.28
C LYS A 302 -0.73 -17.58 -1.61
N THR A 303 -1.42 -16.44 -1.62
CA THR A 303 -2.19 -15.96 -2.79
C THR A 303 -1.39 -15.02 -3.69
N CYS A 304 -0.44 -14.24 -3.14
CA CYS A 304 0.17 -13.10 -3.84
C CYS A 304 1.71 -13.07 -3.86
N ASP A 305 2.43 -13.96 -3.16
CA ASP A 305 3.90 -14.00 -3.23
C ASP A 305 4.40 -14.39 -4.62
N VAL A 306 5.51 -13.79 -5.06
CA VAL A 306 6.12 -14.07 -6.36
C VAL A 306 7.53 -14.59 -6.10
N GLU A 307 7.60 -15.90 -5.87
CA GLU A 307 8.81 -16.72 -5.87
C GLU A 307 9.98 -16.23 -4.98
N SER A 308 10.01 -16.72 -3.73
CA SER A 308 11.15 -16.49 -2.82
C SER A 308 12.53 -16.90 -3.41
N ARG A 309 12.59 -17.89 -4.31
CA ARG A 309 13.85 -18.33 -4.96
C ARG A 309 14.37 -17.30 -5.96
N LYS A 310 13.48 -16.64 -6.70
CA LYS A 310 13.84 -15.53 -7.59
C LYS A 310 14.44 -14.39 -6.78
N LEU A 311 13.80 -13.99 -5.69
CA LEU A 311 14.35 -12.96 -4.80
C LEU A 311 15.74 -13.36 -4.28
N GLN A 312 15.94 -14.62 -3.86
CA GLN A 312 17.24 -15.12 -3.41
C GLN A 312 18.32 -15.05 -4.50
N ASN A 313 17.98 -15.32 -5.75
CA ASN A 313 18.90 -15.22 -6.88
C ASN A 313 19.19 -13.74 -7.21
N ASP A 314 18.14 -12.92 -7.27
CA ASP A 314 18.20 -11.49 -7.55
C ASP A 314 19.07 -10.71 -6.56
N ILE A 315 19.07 -11.09 -5.27
CA ILE A 315 19.96 -10.46 -4.26
C ILE A 315 21.39 -10.99 -4.30
N LYS A 316 21.64 -12.14 -4.96
CA LYS A 316 23.01 -12.67 -5.16
C LYS A 316 23.65 -12.16 -6.44
N THR A 317 22.83 -11.74 -7.41
CA THR A 317 23.29 -11.21 -8.70
C THR A 317 23.96 -9.83 -8.51
N PRO A 318 25.24 -9.67 -8.90
CA PRO A 318 25.93 -8.39 -8.83
C PRO A 318 25.18 -7.30 -9.60
N ASN A 319 25.15 -6.07 -9.05
CA ASN A 319 24.48 -4.89 -9.62
C ASN A 319 22.96 -4.97 -9.84
N HIS A 320 22.31 -6.06 -9.45
CA HIS A 320 20.86 -6.17 -9.56
C HIS A 320 20.14 -5.16 -8.65
N PRO A 321 19.07 -4.48 -9.09
CA PRO A 321 18.35 -3.50 -8.28
C PRO A 321 17.84 -4.05 -6.93
N ARG A 322 17.42 -5.32 -6.89
CA ARG A 322 16.98 -5.97 -5.63
C ARG A 322 18.09 -6.11 -4.60
N LEU A 323 19.36 -6.30 -5.02
CA LEU A 323 20.49 -6.31 -4.08
C LEU A 323 20.69 -4.94 -3.42
N LYS A 324 20.53 -3.84 -4.18
CA LYS A 324 20.60 -2.49 -3.61
C LYS A 324 19.46 -2.27 -2.60
N LEU A 325 18.24 -2.66 -2.96
CA LEU A 325 17.08 -2.59 -2.07
C LEU A 325 17.29 -3.39 -0.78
N TYR A 326 17.74 -4.64 -0.90
CA TYR A 326 18.04 -5.52 0.22
C TYR A 326 19.10 -4.95 1.17
N ARG A 327 20.18 -4.36 0.64
CA ARG A 327 21.20 -3.67 1.45
C ARG A 327 20.63 -2.45 2.18
N GLY A 328 19.75 -1.69 1.52
CA GLY A 328 19.00 -0.61 2.13
C GLY A 328 18.19 -1.10 3.34
N PHE A 329 17.38 -2.15 3.15
CA PHE A 329 16.55 -2.72 4.22
C PHE A 329 17.41 -3.24 5.36
N MET A 330 18.55 -3.89 5.10
CA MET A 330 19.46 -4.30 6.17
C MET A 330 19.96 -3.10 7.00
N LYS A 331 20.39 -2.01 6.37
CA LYS A 331 20.85 -0.80 7.08
C LYS A 331 19.74 -0.16 7.91
N PHE A 332 18.54 -0.08 7.33
CA PHE A 332 17.34 0.42 8.00
C PHE A 332 17.00 -0.44 9.22
N MET A 333 16.92 -1.77 9.05
CA MET A 333 16.60 -2.70 10.14
C MET A 333 17.69 -2.82 11.19
N GLU A 334 18.97 -2.68 10.83
CA GLU A 334 20.06 -2.60 11.81
C GLU A 334 19.85 -1.41 12.75
N THR A 335 19.36 -0.28 12.22
CA THR A 335 19.06 0.93 13.02
C THR A 335 17.80 0.76 13.87
N ASP A 336 16.69 0.26 13.30
CA ASP A 336 15.42 0.13 14.02
C ASP A 336 15.50 -0.91 15.14
N LEU A 337 16.19 -2.03 14.90
CA LEU A 337 16.31 -3.09 15.89
C LEU A 337 17.40 -2.81 16.93
N ASN A 338 18.28 -1.82 16.73
CA ASN A 338 19.44 -1.60 17.59
C ASN A 338 19.08 -1.34 19.07
N ASN A 339 17.94 -0.68 19.29
CA ASN A 339 17.46 -0.30 20.62
C ASN A 339 16.37 -1.23 21.17
N THR A 340 16.14 -2.36 20.49
CA THR A 340 15.27 -3.42 21.01
C THR A 340 16.04 -4.29 22.00
N GLY A 341 15.33 -5.00 22.88
CA GLY A 341 15.95 -5.96 23.81
C GLY A 341 16.73 -7.07 23.11
N LEU A 342 16.54 -7.27 21.80
CA LEU A 342 17.22 -8.29 21.01
C LEU A 342 18.75 -8.11 21.02
N VAL A 343 19.26 -6.89 20.85
CA VAL A 343 20.71 -6.64 20.73
C VAL A 343 21.47 -7.06 21.98
N GLN A 344 20.83 -6.93 23.15
CA GLN A 344 21.41 -7.33 24.42
C GLN A 344 21.43 -8.87 24.61
N GLN A 345 20.59 -9.60 23.88
CA GLN A 345 20.39 -11.04 24.04
C GLN A 345 21.23 -11.90 23.07
N VAL A 346 21.79 -11.31 22.01
CA VAL A 346 22.49 -12.07 20.96
C VAL A 346 23.84 -11.46 20.58
N SER A 347 24.75 -12.29 20.05
CA SER A 347 26.03 -11.79 19.53
C SER A 347 25.83 -10.91 18.29
N ARG A 348 26.76 -9.98 18.05
CA ARG A 348 26.73 -9.10 16.86
C ARG A 348 26.60 -9.87 15.54
N LYS A 349 27.25 -11.04 15.42
CA LYS A 349 27.15 -11.92 14.25
C LYS A 349 25.73 -12.49 14.10
N LYS A 350 25.11 -12.93 15.19
CA LYS A 350 23.74 -13.43 15.19
C LYS A 350 22.73 -12.31 14.90
N PHE A 351 22.93 -11.11 15.47
CA PHE A 351 22.12 -9.93 15.18
C PHE A 351 22.12 -9.58 13.69
N LYS A 352 23.30 -9.47 13.07
CA LYS A 352 23.40 -9.20 11.62
C LYS A 352 22.73 -10.28 10.76
N LYS A 353 22.78 -11.55 11.19
CA LYS A 353 22.06 -12.64 10.52
C LYS A 353 20.54 -12.44 10.63
N ILE A 354 20.02 -12.09 11.80
CA ILE A 354 18.59 -11.81 12.00
C ILE A 354 18.15 -10.63 11.13
N VAL A 355 18.89 -9.51 11.16
CA VAL A 355 18.64 -8.32 10.31
C VAL A 355 18.57 -8.69 8.83
N SER A 356 19.50 -9.53 8.36
CA SER A 356 19.52 -10.05 6.99
C SER A 356 18.27 -10.87 6.65
N GLN A 357 17.84 -11.75 7.56
CA GLN A 357 16.65 -12.58 7.35
C GLN A 357 15.36 -11.75 7.37
N VAL A 358 15.25 -10.80 8.30
CA VAL A 358 14.14 -9.84 8.37
C VAL A 358 14.05 -8.99 7.10
N ALA A 359 15.17 -8.44 6.62
CA ALA A 359 15.20 -7.65 5.38
C ALA A 359 14.73 -8.45 4.15
N PHE A 360 15.01 -9.75 4.11
CA PHE A 360 14.53 -10.63 3.06
C PHE A 360 13.00 -10.80 3.12
N GLU A 361 12.46 -11.10 4.30
CA GLU A 361 11.01 -11.25 4.51
C GLU A 361 10.26 -9.94 4.24
N MET A 362 10.81 -8.79 4.62
CA MET A 362 10.19 -7.49 4.30
C MET A 362 10.02 -7.27 2.80
N ILE A 363 11.05 -7.56 1.98
CA ILE A 363 10.95 -7.39 0.53
C ILE A 363 9.91 -8.35 -0.05
N LYS A 364 9.96 -9.61 0.35
CA LYS A 364 9.03 -10.64 -0.09
C LYS A 364 7.57 -10.26 0.23
N ARG A 365 7.29 -9.89 1.47
CA ARG A 365 5.95 -9.48 1.91
C ARG A 365 5.50 -8.18 1.26
N ASN A 366 6.41 -7.24 0.99
CA ASN A 366 6.10 -6.01 0.27
C ASN A 366 5.70 -6.26 -1.19
N ASP A 367 6.38 -7.20 -1.87
CA ASP A 367 6.01 -7.62 -3.22
C ASP A 367 4.61 -8.26 -3.22
N ALA A 368 4.37 -9.21 -2.31
CA ALA A 368 3.06 -9.85 -2.17
C ALA A 368 1.95 -8.83 -1.85
N TYR A 369 2.22 -7.88 -0.94
CA TYR A 369 1.25 -6.87 -0.53
C TYR A 369 0.96 -5.89 -1.66
N SER A 370 1.96 -5.51 -2.45
CA SER A 370 1.76 -4.70 -3.65
C SER A 370 0.82 -5.37 -4.65
N ASN A 371 0.99 -6.67 -4.88
CA ASN A 371 0.11 -7.46 -5.75
C ASN A 371 -1.32 -7.55 -5.21
N LEU A 372 -1.47 -7.75 -3.89
CA LEU A 372 -2.78 -7.76 -3.23
C LEU A 372 -3.49 -6.41 -3.38
N VAL A 373 -2.80 -5.30 -3.11
CA VAL A 373 -3.35 -3.95 -3.27
C VAL A 373 -3.81 -3.71 -4.71
N GLU A 374 -3.07 -4.20 -5.70
CA GLU A 374 -3.43 -4.07 -7.12
C GLU A 374 -4.73 -4.80 -7.47
N LEU A 375 -4.97 -5.98 -6.89
CA LEU A 375 -6.21 -6.73 -7.12
C LEU A 375 -7.44 -6.06 -6.48
N PHE A 376 -7.28 -5.46 -5.29
CA PHE A 376 -8.40 -4.90 -4.53
C PHE A 376 -8.67 -3.43 -4.84
N PHE A 377 -7.68 -2.71 -5.36
CA PHE A 377 -7.78 -1.32 -5.79
C PHE A 377 -7.38 -1.14 -7.27
N PRO A 378 -7.99 -1.91 -8.20
CA PRO A 378 -7.49 -2.07 -9.57
C PRO A 378 -7.50 -0.79 -10.41
N PHE A 379 -8.34 0.17 -10.04
CA PHE A 379 -8.48 1.44 -10.74
C PHE A 379 -7.93 2.63 -9.95
N HIS A 380 -7.52 2.44 -8.69
CA HIS A 380 -7.10 3.56 -7.86
C HIS A 380 -5.77 4.13 -8.35
N VAL A 381 -5.63 5.45 -8.25
CA VAL A 381 -4.34 6.11 -8.47
C VAL A 381 -3.40 5.74 -7.32
N ARG A 382 -2.26 5.12 -7.61
CA ARG A 382 -1.35 4.63 -6.58
C ARG A 382 -0.37 5.72 -6.14
N PHE A 383 -0.50 6.17 -4.90
CA PHE A 383 0.48 7.03 -4.24
C PHE A 383 1.51 6.20 -3.49
N SER A 384 2.71 6.76 -3.33
CA SER A 384 3.77 6.16 -2.53
C SER A 384 4.58 7.20 -1.78
N ILE A 385 5.06 6.74 -0.64
CA ILE A 385 6.01 7.42 0.22
C ILE A 385 7.47 7.15 -0.19
N HIS A 386 7.71 6.18 -1.07
CA HIS A 386 9.03 5.82 -1.59
C HIS A 386 9.30 6.50 -2.92
N ALA A 387 10.58 6.72 -3.25
CA ALA A 387 10.96 7.23 -4.57
C ALA A 387 10.78 6.14 -5.64
N HIS A 388 10.05 6.46 -6.69
CA HIS A 388 9.73 5.60 -7.82
C HIS A 388 9.94 6.35 -9.14
N ASN A 389 10.12 5.57 -10.19
CA ASN A 389 10.07 6.06 -11.55
C ASN A 389 8.58 6.22 -11.94
N ASN A 390 8.14 7.45 -12.19
CA ASN A 390 6.74 7.74 -12.54
C ASN A 390 6.39 7.28 -13.96
N SER A 391 7.36 6.90 -14.81
CA SER A 391 7.14 6.47 -16.20
C SER A 391 7.21 4.95 -16.40
N ASP A 392 7.47 4.15 -15.35
CA ASP A 392 7.57 2.69 -15.49
C ASP A 392 6.18 2.04 -15.58
N ILE A 393 5.80 1.68 -16.81
CA ILE A 393 4.58 0.93 -17.14
C ILE A 393 4.57 -0.44 -16.44
N ASP A 394 5.74 -1.08 -16.30
CA ASP A 394 5.91 -2.41 -15.68
C ASP A 394 5.84 -2.40 -14.14
N LYS A 395 5.76 -1.22 -13.50
CA LYS A 395 5.66 -1.06 -12.04
C LYS A 395 4.54 -0.12 -11.62
N ASN A 396 3.41 -0.20 -12.33
CA ASN A 396 2.08 0.20 -11.86
C ASN A 396 2.01 1.54 -11.12
N ASN A 397 2.18 2.62 -11.88
CA ASN A 397 1.57 3.93 -11.63
C ASN A 397 1.81 4.49 -10.22
N VAL A 398 3.04 4.33 -9.71
CA VAL A 398 3.38 4.79 -8.37
C VAL A 398 3.86 6.24 -8.42
N LEU A 399 3.08 7.16 -7.85
CA LEU A 399 3.46 8.56 -7.73
C LEU A 399 4.15 8.84 -6.39
N VAL A 400 5.29 9.52 -6.46
CA VAL A 400 6.13 9.85 -5.30
C VAL A 400 5.66 11.11 -4.58
N VAL A 401 5.54 11.05 -3.24
CA VAL A 401 5.12 12.19 -2.40
C VAL A 401 6.24 12.69 -1.45
N LYS A 402 7.51 12.24 -1.53
CA LYS A 402 8.60 12.80 -0.68
C LYS A 402 10.07 12.50 -1.09
N LYS A 403 11.01 13.31 -0.56
CA LYS A 403 12.49 13.41 -0.79
C LYS A 403 13.35 12.20 -0.34
N MET A 404 14.37 11.80 -1.15
CA MET A 404 15.85 11.92 -0.92
C MET A 404 16.70 10.76 -1.51
N ASP A 405 17.98 11.05 -1.82
CA ASP A 405 18.99 10.27 -2.59
C ASP A 405 19.29 8.82 -2.15
N ASP A 406 18.72 8.38 -1.03
CA ASP A 406 18.74 6.98 -0.58
C ASP A 406 17.31 6.44 -0.76
N TYR A 407 17.12 5.49 -1.69
CA TYR A 407 15.84 4.84 -2.04
C TYR A 407 14.97 4.33 -0.86
N LEU A 408 15.47 4.36 0.39
CA LEU A 408 14.80 3.86 1.59
C LEU A 408 14.72 4.85 2.77
N HIS A 409 15.54 5.91 2.83
CA HIS A 409 15.65 6.80 4.01
C HIS A 409 14.87 8.10 3.83
N ILE A 410 13.56 7.98 3.63
CA ILE A 410 12.65 9.11 3.48
C ILE A 410 12.07 9.45 4.87
N PRO A 411 12.04 10.73 5.30
CA PRO A 411 11.54 11.10 6.63
C PRO A 411 10.02 10.95 6.69
N THR A 412 9.58 9.75 7.03
CA THR A 412 8.18 9.40 7.28
C THR A 412 7.81 9.72 8.72
N PRO A 413 6.55 10.11 9.00
CA PRO A 413 6.15 10.56 10.33
C PRO A 413 6.28 9.46 11.40
N TRP A 414 6.16 8.19 11.01
CA TRP A 414 6.32 7.07 11.93
C TRP A 414 7.78 6.67 12.22
N HIS A 415 8.76 7.32 11.58
CA HIS A 415 10.19 7.11 11.83
C HIS A 415 10.90 8.36 12.38
N ASN A 416 10.15 9.42 12.70
CA ASN A 416 10.68 10.70 13.14
C ASN A 416 9.76 11.33 14.19
N SER A 417 10.23 12.43 14.77
CA SER A 417 9.44 13.33 15.61
C SER A 417 9.47 14.74 15.05
N VAL A 418 8.54 15.56 15.55
CA VAL A 418 8.46 16.98 15.20
C VAL A 418 9.04 17.83 16.33
N LEU A 419 9.81 18.84 15.95
CA LEU A 419 10.32 19.91 16.80
C LEU A 419 9.72 21.25 16.35
N GLN A 420 9.12 21.97 17.29
CA GLN A 420 8.70 23.35 17.14
C GLN A 420 9.67 24.25 17.91
N VAL A 421 10.15 25.31 17.27
CA VAL A 421 11.08 26.27 17.88
C VAL A 421 10.36 27.61 18.01
N GLU A 422 10.38 28.18 19.21
CA GLU A 422 9.77 29.49 19.47
C GLU A 422 10.40 30.58 18.58
N GLY A 423 9.55 31.37 17.93
CA GLY A 423 9.97 32.43 17.01
C GLY A 423 10.36 31.96 15.61
N ILE A 424 10.37 30.65 15.33
CA ILE A 424 10.55 30.11 13.98
C ILE A 424 9.20 29.61 13.48
N GLU A 425 8.76 30.12 12.32
CA GLU A 425 7.55 29.64 11.68
C GLU A 425 7.77 28.23 11.10
N GLY A 426 6.82 27.34 11.36
CA GLY A 426 6.83 25.97 10.85
C GLY A 426 7.39 24.94 11.84
N TYR A 427 7.75 23.78 11.29
CA TYR A 427 8.13 22.59 12.04
C TYR A 427 9.39 21.96 11.46
N ILE A 428 10.25 21.47 12.34
CA ILE A 428 11.45 20.70 11.99
C ILE A 428 11.12 19.22 12.22
N ILE A 429 11.50 18.36 11.27
CA ILE A 429 11.33 16.90 11.38
C ILE A 429 12.72 16.29 11.53
N ASP A 430 12.94 15.57 12.62
CA ASP A 430 14.17 14.83 12.89
C ASP A 430 13.88 13.64 13.83
N GLN A 431 14.85 12.77 14.03
CA GLN A 431 14.77 11.67 14.96
C GLN A 431 14.70 12.18 16.41
N ALA A 432 13.84 11.59 17.21
CA ALA A 432 13.61 11.98 18.60
C ALA A 432 14.90 12.05 19.44
N GLY A 433 15.85 11.14 19.23
CA GLY A 433 17.16 11.12 19.88
C GLY A 433 18.01 12.33 19.51
N SER A 434 18.05 12.72 18.23
CA SER A 434 18.72 13.94 17.76
C SER A 434 18.12 15.18 18.42
N ILE A 435 16.78 15.28 18.49
CA ILE A 435 16.09 16.39 19.14
C ILE A 435 16.41 16.45 20.64
N ARG A 436 16.36 15.31 21.34
CA ARG A 436 16.74 15.23 22.76
C ARG A 436 18.20 15.65 23.00
N ASN A 437 19.11 15.22 22.13
CA ASN A 437 20.52 15.62 22.21
C ASN A 437 20.72 17.12 21.97
N LEU A 438 19.98 17.70 21.02
CA LEU A 438 19.98 19.14 20.76
C LEU A 438 19.49 19.91 21.98
N ILE A 439 18.37 19.50 22.59
CA ILE A 439 17.84 20.12 23.81
C ILE A 439 18.88 20.03 24.94
N ALA A 440 19.46 18.86 25.16
CA ALA A 440 20.44 18.66 26.23
C ALA A 440 21.76 19.44 26.03
N SER A 441 22.21 19.62 24.79
CA SER A 441 23.50 20.28 24.47
C SER A 441 23.40 21.79 24.27
N SER A 442 22.23 22.32 23.90
CA SER A 442 22.04 23.75 23.62
C SER A 442 21.87 24.61 24.87
N GLY A 443 21.60 24.02 26.04
CA GLY A 443 21.27 24.77 27.27
C GLY A 443 19.93 25.53 27.20
N LEU A 444 19.18 25.36 26.10
CA LEU A 444 17.86 25.93 25.90
C LEU A 444 16.81 25.10 26.65
N GLN A 445 15.77 25.75 27.16
CA GLN A 445 14.66 25.04 27.81
C GLN A 445 13.74 24.45 26.73
N GLY A 446 13.70 23.12 26.63
CA GLY A 446 12.82 22.40 25.72
C GLY A 446 12.38 21.05 26.27
N SER A 447 11.19 20.59 25.87
CA SER A 447 10.62 19.32 26.30
C SER A 447 9.57 18.82 25.32
N TRP A 448 9.12 17.57 25.51
CA TRP A 448 7.91 17.08 24.86
C TRP A 448 6.68 17.84 25.38
N SER A 449 5.78 18.24 24.48
CA SER A 449 4.47 18.80 24.81
C SER A 449 3.40 17.75 24.49
N GLU A 450 2.72 17.25 25.51
CA GLU A 450 1.61 16.30 25.31
C GLU A 450 0.43 16.95 24.57
N ALA A 451 0.18 18.24 24.83
CA ALA A 451 -0.93 18.98 24.21
C ALA A 451 -0.71 19.15 22.69
N GLU A 452 0.52 19.47 22.27
CA GLU A 452 0.86 19.63 20.86
C GLU A 452 1.36 18.34 20.21
N SER A 453 1.62 17.29 21.01
CA SER A 453 2.22 16.04 20.56
C SER A 453 3.50 16.27 19.72
N CYS A 454 4.37 17.18 20.17
CA CYS A 454 5.67 17.45 19.56
C CYS A 454 6.68 17.94 20.60
N TYR A 455 7.96 17.93 20.24
CA TYR A 455 8.98 18.62 21.04
C TYR A 455 8.87 20.13 20.83
N GLN A 456 8.99 20.89 21.91
CA GLN A 456 9.02 22.35 21.88
C GLN A 456 10.33 22.85 22.49
N LEU A 457 10.95 23.81 21.81
CA LEU A 457 12.16 24.47 22.25
C LEU A 457 11.88 25.96 22.43
N SER A 458 12.00 26.45 23.67
CA SER A 458 11.92 27.88 23.94
C SER A 458 13.19 28.55 23.45
N ASN A 459 13.03 29.70 22.82
CA ASN A 459 14.14 30.49 22.32
C ASN A 459 14.44 31.63 23.31
N THR A 460 14.65 31.28 24.57
CA THR A 460 14.96 32.26 25.63
C THR A 460 16.42 32.79 25.56
N ALA A 461 17.14 32.56 24.45
CA ALA A 461 18.52 33.00 24.26
C ALA A 461 18.79 33.73 22.92
N VAL A 462 17.96 34.70 22.55
CA VAL A 462 18.33 35.73 21.54
C VAL A 462 18.28 37.17 22.11
N ASN A 463 17.90 37.37 23.37
CA ASN A 463 17.95 38.70 24.02
C ASN A 463 19.12 38.90 25.00
N ARG A 464 20.19 38.12 24.89
CA ARG A 464 21.47 38.37 25.58
C ARG A 464 22.66 38.00 24.69
N LEU A 465 22.86 38.74 23.63
CA LEU A 465 24.19 39.05 23.07
C LEU A 465 24.22 40.52 22.68
#